data_AF-A0AA38ZK66-F1
#
_entry.id   AF-A0AA38ZK66-F1
#
_cell.length_a   1.000
_cell.length_b   1.000
_cell.length_c   1.000
_cell.angle_alpha   90.00
_cell.angle_beta   90.00
_cell.angle_gamma   90.00
#
_symmetry.space_group_name_H-M   'P 1'
#
loop_
_entity.id
_entity.type
_entity.pdbx_description
1 polymer ?
#
loop_
_entity_poly.entity_id
_entity_poly.type
_entity_poly.pdbx_seq_one_letter_code
_entity_poly.pdbx_strand_id
1 'polypeptide(L)'
;MPFPLNPPTPCFFYFSLTSILLIVSHLGYITGTAGDDNSTIIGAIIDSNSRKGKEEITAIKIAVDKFNNNSKNHKLSLVFRNFTGELCRAALTG
;
A
#
# COMPACT_ATOMS: atom_id res chain seq x y z
N MET A 1 -61.39 -17.34 -17.54
CA MET A 1 -61.34 -16.40 -16.40
C MET A 1 -59.87 -16.06 -16.18
N PRO A 2 -59.43 -14.79 -16.20
CA PRO A 2 -58.03 -14.45 -15.95
C PRO A 2 -57.73 -14.51 -14.45
N PHE A 3 -56.58 -15.09 -14.08
CA PHE A 3 -56.10 -15.14 -12.70
C PHE A 3 -55.67 -13.73 -12.24
N PRO A 4 -55.92 -13.35 -10.98
CA PRO A 4 -55.49 -12.05 -10.48
C PRO A 4 -53.96 -12.01 -10.38
N LEU A 5 -53.35 -11.04 -11.06
CA LEU A 5 -51.93 -10.73 -10.91
C LEU A 5 -51.72 -10.06 -9.56
N ASN A 6 -51.13 -10.79 -8.60
CA ASN A 6 -50.92 -10.29 -7.26
C ASN A 6 -49.84 -9.18 -7.30
N PRO A 7 -50.11 -7.97 -6.77
CA PRO A 7 -49.14 -6.89 -6.82
C PRO A 7 -47.94 -7.22 -5.92
N PRO A 8 -46.71 -6.90 -6.34
CA PRO A 8 -45.53 -7.13 -5.52
C PRO A 8 -45.67 -6.41 -4.18
N THR A 9 -45.46 -7.17 -3.10
CA THR A 9 -45.60 -6.67 -1.73
C THR A 9 -44.50 -5.64 -1.42
N PRO A 10 -44.77 -4.64 -0.58
CA PRO A 10 -43.78 -3.60 -0.23
C PRO A 10 -42.48 -4.18 0.37
N CYS A 11 -42.57 -5.35 1.02
CA CYS A 11 -41.42 -6.09 1.52
C CYS A 11 -40.46 -6.55 0.41
N PHE A 12 -40.98 -6.93 -0.76
CA PHE A 12 -40.15 -7.36 -1.90
C PHE A 12 -39.27 -6.21 -2.41
N PHE A 13 -39.82 -5.00 -2.47
CA PHE A 13 -39.07 -3.81 -2.87
C PHE A 13 -37.98 -3.45 -1.87
N TYR A 14 -38.27 -3.54 -0.57
CA TYR A 14 -37.28 -3.29 0.49
C TYR A 14 -36.14 -4.33 0.47
N PHE A 15 -36.46 -5.61 0.27
CA PHE A 15 -35.46 -6.66 0.15
C PHE A 15 -34.59 -6.48 -1.11
N SER A 16 -35.21 -6.05 -2.22
CA SER A 16 -34.50 -5.75 -3.47
C SER A 16 -33.55 -4.55 -3.31
N LEU A 17 -34.01 -3.44 -2.72
CA LEU A 17 -33.18 -2.25 -2.50
C LEU A 17 -31.98 -2.53 -1.60
N THR A 18 -32.18 -3.26 -0.50
CA THR A 18 -31.09 -3.60 0.44
C THR A 18 -30.07 -4.53 -0.19
N SER A 19 -30.51 -5.48 -1.02
CA SER A 19 -29.62 -6.36 -1.79
C SER A 19 -28.80 -5.58 -2.81
N ILE A 20 -29.42 -4.64 -3.54
CA ILE A 20 -28.72 -3.77 -4.51
C ILE A 20 -27.71 -2.87 -3.79
N LEU A 21 -28.08 -2.27 -2.66
CA LEU A 21 -27.19 -1.42 -1.86
C LEU A 21 -25.97 -2.22 -1.37
N LEU A 22 -26.16 -3.45 -0.89
CA LEU A 22 -25.07 -4.34 -0.48
C LEU A 22 -24.12 -4.66 -1.64
N ILE A 23 -24.66 -4.95 -2.84
CA ILE A 23 -23.85 -5.23 -4.03
C ILE A 23 -23.05 -3.99 -4.46
N VAL A 24 -23.66 -2.81 -4.44
CA VAL A 24 -22.98 -1.53 -4.79
C VAL A 24 -21.92 -1.16 -3.75
N SER A 25 -22.20 -1.33 -2.45
CA SER A 25 -21.21 -1.12 -1.40
C SER A 25 -20.04 -2.10 -1.49
N HIS A 26 -20.29 -3.37 -1.82
CA HIS A 26 -19.24 -4.37 -2.02
C HIS A 26 -18.39 -4.06 -3.26
N LEU A 27 -19.02 -3.67 -4.37
CA LEU A 27 -18.28 -3.30 -5.59
C LEU A 27 -17.45 -2.03 -5.39
N GLY A 28 -18.00 -1.03 -4.68
CA GLY A 28 -17.28 0.20 -4.29
C GLY A 28 -16.08 -0.07 -3.38
N TYR A 29 -16.20 -1.03 -2.46
CA TYR A 29 -15.11 -1.49 -1.59
C TYR A 29 -14.01 -2.22 -2.37
N ILE A 30 -14.35 -3.06 -3.36
CA ILE A 30 -13.35 -3.74 -4.20
C ILE A 30 -12.58 -2.74 -5.10
N THR A 31 -13.21 -1.63 -5.49
CA THR A 31 -12.56 -0.56 -6.28
C THR A 31 -11.81 0.49 -5.44
N GLY A 32 -11.99 0.48 -4.12
CA GLY A 32 -11.31 1.36 -3.18
C GLY A 32 -10.35 0.55 -2.31
N THR A 33 -9.05 0.67 -2.59
CA THR A 33 -7.95 0.10 -1.78
C THR A 33 -7.46 -1.30 -2.19
N ALA A 34 -7.00 -1.43 -3.43
CA ALA A 34 -5.66 -1.98 -3.66
C ALA A 34 -4.79 -0.79 -4.06
N GLY A 35 -4.26 -0.08 -3.07
CA GLY A 35 -3.40 1.06 -3.34
C GLY A 35 -2.02 0.55 -3.71
N ASP A 36 -1.86 0.01 -4.93
CA ASP A 36 -0.63 -0.43 -5.59
C ASP A 36 0.62 -0.36 -4.70
N ASP A 37 0.67 -1.20 -3.67
CA ASP A 37 1.71 -1.28 -2.67
C ASP A 37 2.93 -2.07 -3.20
N ASN A 38 3.17 -1.93 -4.51
CA ASN A 38 4.32 -2.48 -5.22
C ASN A 38 5.56 -1.63 -4.92
N SER A 39 5.85 -1.39 -3.66
CA SER A 39 7.07 -0.72 -3.22
C SER A 39 7.83 -1.59 -2.24
N THR A 40 9.10 -1.88 -2.54
CA THR A 40 10.00 -2.55 -1.62
C THR A 40 10.80 -1.51 -0.82
N ILE A 41 10.78 -1.65 0.50
CA ILE A 41 11.56 -0.81 1.41
C ILE A 41 12.95 -1.42 1.58
N ILE A 42 13.99 -0.61 1.36
CA ILE A 42 15.39 -0.95 1.62
C ILE A 42 15.84 -0.18 2.86
N GLY A 43 16.14 -0.91 3.94
CA GLY A 43 16.74 -0.37 5.15
C GLY A 43 18.27 -0.46 5.11
N ALA A 44 18.97 0.63 5.41
CA ALA A 44 20.42 0.63 5.48
C ALA A 44 20.92 1.36 6.74
N ILE A 45 21.88 0.75 7.43
CA ILE A 45 22.58 1.34 8.58
C ILE A 45 23.96 1.78 8.09
N ILE A 46 24.19 3.09 8.03
CA ILE A 46 25.40 3.67 7.43
C ILE A 46 25.91 4.76 8.38
N ASP A 47 27.22 4.84 8.58
CA ASP A 47 27.83 6.02 9.22
C ASP A 47 27.74 7.22 8.27
N SER A 48 26.64 7.96 8.35
CA SER A 48 26.36 9.11 7.49
C SER A 48 27.24 10.32 7.81
N ASN A 49 27.99 10.27 8.91
CA ASN A 49 28.93 11.33 9.29
C ASN A 49 30.28 11.15 8.60
N SER A 50 30.67 9.91 8.29
CA SER A 50 31.88 9.63 7.53
C SER A 50 31.78 10.06 6.06
N ARG A 51 32.94 10.38 5.45
CA ARG A 51 33.02 10.64 4.01
C ARG A 51 32.51 9.44 3.19
N LYS A 52 32.94 8.23 3.56
CA LYS A 52 32.57 6.99 2.89
C LYS A 52 31.07 6.73 2.95
N GLY A 53 30.42 6.93 4.09
CA GLY A 53 28.98 6.73 4.22
C GLY A 53 28.16 7.73 3.41
N LYS A 54 28.63 8.96 3.22
CA LYS A 54 28.00 9.93 2.29
C LYS A 54 28.13 9.50 0.83
N GLU A 55 29.29 8.99 0.44
CA GLU A 55 29.52 8.40 -0.89
C GLU A 55 28.59 7.19 -1.11
N GLU A 56 28.45 6.31 -0.12
CA GLU A 56 27.57 5.14 -0.15
C GLU A 56 26.08 5.53 -0.27
N ILE A 57 25.60 6.45 0.57
CA ILE A 57 24.22 6.97 0.50
C ILE A 57 23.94 7.55 -0.88
N THR A 58 24.91 8.26 -1.46
CA THR A 58 24.76 8.85 -2.80
C THR A 58 24.67 7.77 -3.88
N ALA A 59 25.54 6.76 -3.84
CA ALA A 59 25.50 5.64 -4.78
C ALA A 59 24.18 4.87 -4.70
N ILE A 60 23.68 4.60 -3.49
CA ILE A 60 22.41 3.91 -3.26
C ILE A 60 21.24 4.73 -3.82
N LYS A 61 21.21 6.05 -3.58
CA LYS A 61 20.19 6.94 -4.14
C LYS A 61 20.17 6.91 -5.67
N ILE A 62 21.34 7.01 -6.31
CA ILE A 62 21.45 6.94 -7.78
C ILE A 62 20.92 5.60 -8.30
N ALA A 63 21.24 4.49 -7.63
CA ALA A 63 20.75 3.17 -8.03
C ALA A 63 19.23 3.05 -7.90
N VAL A 64 18.66 3.55 -6.80
CA VAL A 64 17.21 3.57 -6.57
C VAL A 64 16.49 4.47 -7.57
N ASP A 65 17.01 5.67 -7.83
CA ASP A 65 16.44 6.58 -8.82
C ASP A 65 16.46 5.94 -10.22
N LYS A 66 17.59 5.32 -10.59
CA LYS A 66 17.71 4.60 -11.86
C LYS A 66 16.69 3.46 -11.97
N PHE A 67 16.50 2.68 -10.90
CA PHE A 67 15.50 1.61 -10.89
C PHE A 67 14.09 2.18 -11.02
N ASN A 68 13.74 3.17 -10.19
CA ASN A 68 12.41 3.77 -10.13
C ASN A 68 12.03 4.47 -11.44
N ASN A 69 12.99 5.03 -12.16
CA ASN A 69 12.76 5.66 -13.47
C ASN A 69 12.55 4.66 -14.60
N ASN A 70 13.06 3.44 -14.48
CA ASN A 70 12.94 2.40 -15.51
C ASN A 70 11.85 1.36 -15.18
N SER A 71 11.47 1.23 -13.92
CA SER A 71 10.46 0.30 -13.46
C SER A 71 9.05 0.85 -13.67
N LYS A 72 8.19 0.06 -14.30
CA LYS A 72 6.80 0.45 -14.61
C LYS A 72 5.80 0.05 -13.53
N ASN A 73 6.10 -1.03 -12.80
CA ASN A 73 5.12 -1.71 -11.95
C ASN A 73 5.61 -1.88 -10.51
N HIS A 74 6.83 -1.44 -10.19
CA HIS A 74 7.43 -1.60 -8.86
C HIS A 74 8.33 -0.43 -8.50
N LYS A 75 8.39 -0.03 -7.24
CA LYS A 75 9.26 1.04 -6.75
C LYS A 75 10.13 0.57 -5.59
N LEU A 76 11.25 1.25 -5.40
CA LEU A 76 12.10 1.11 -4.24
C LEU A 76 12.00 2.38 -3.39
N SER A 77 11.97 2.21 -2.08
CA SER A 77 12.01 3.30 -1.10
C SER A 77 13.13 3.06 -0.10
N LEU A 78 13.84 4.11 0.30
CA LEU A 78 15.04 4.04 1.13
C LEU A 78 14.77 4.55 2.54
N VAL A 79 15.23 3.79 3.54
CA VAL A 79 15.25 4.22 4.94
C VAL A 79 16.67 4.05 5.48
N PHE A 80 17.33 5.18 5.76
CA PHE A 80 18.68 5.19 6.34
C PHE A 80 18.61 5.39 7.85
N ARG A 81 19.42 4.65 8.59
CA ARG A 81 19.71 4.92 10.02
C ARG A 81 21.19 5.21 10.16
N ASN A 82 21.51 6.31 10.84
CA ASN A 82 22.90 6.64 11.13
C ASN A 82 23.42 5.74 12.26
N PHE A 83 24.61 5.17 12.09
CA PHE A 83 25.33 4.48 13.15
C PHE A 83 26.44 5.39 13.68
N THR A 84 26.24 5.97 14.87
CA THR A 84 27.18 6.89 15.52
C THR A 84 28.29 6.21 16.32
N GLY A 85 28.58 4.92 16.06
CA GLY A 85 29.63 4.19 16.79
C GLY A 85 29.25 3.75 18.21
N GLU A 86 28.15 4.25 18.77
CA GLU A 86 27.59 3.68 20.00
C GLU A 86 26.88 2.35 19.67
N LEU A 87 27.49 1.26 20.14
CA LEU A 87 26.92 -0.08 20.08
C LEU A 87 25.49 -0.09 20.62
N CYS A 88 24.56 -0.49 19.75
CA CYS A 88 23.28 -1.11 20.09
C CYS A 88 22.27 -0.28 20.91
N ARG A 89 21.68 0.76 20.32
CA ARG A 89 20.24 1.04 20.61
C ARG A 89 19.28 0.32 19.67
N ALA A 90 19.76 -0.15 18.52
CA ALA A 90 18.94 -0.83 17.52
C ALA A 90 18.72 -2.34 17.80
N ALA A 91 19.54 -2.95 18.67
CA ALA A 91 19.47 -4.38 19.00
C ALA A 91 18.90 -4.68 20.40
N LEU A 92 18.67 -3.66 21.24
CA LEU A 92 18.27 -3.81 22.65
C LEU A 92 16.78 -3.55 22.92
N THR A 93 15.98 -3.27 21.89
CA THR A 93 14.51 -3.19 22.01
C THR A 93 13.90 -4.29 21.15
N GLY A 94 13.93 -5.51 21.68
CA GLY A 94 13.20 -6.69 21.20
C GLY A 94 12.32 -7.23 22.31
#